data_AF-A0A8T4G919-F1
#
_entry.id   AF-A0A8T4G919-F1
#
_cell.length_a   1.000
_cell.length_b   1.000
_cell.length_c   1.000
_cell.angle_alpha   90.00
_cell.angle_beta   90.00
_cell.angle_gamma   90.00
#
_symmetry.space_group_name_H-M   'P 1'
#
loop_
_entity.id
_entity.type
_entity.pdbx_description
1 polymer ?
#
loop_
_entity_poly.entity_id
_entity_poly.type
_entity_poly.pdbx_seq_one_letter_code
_entity_poly.pdbx_strand_id
1 'polypeptide(L)'
;MSIEHIISALTDAFSLLDFSERLLDEVEDAPLSELPRIINLLKKNIRDAKALINDAEAELDDMVKKTYRREAEDLTMYDEWANKNEELLKEISKINKSL
;
A
#
# COMPACT_ATOMS: atom_id res chain seq x y z
N MET A 1 3.35 9.71 -4.13
CA MET A 1 2.36 8.66 -4.44
C MET A 1 1.61 8.40 -3.13
N SER A 2 0.27 8.38 -3.16
CA SER A 2 -0.61 8.51 -1.99
C SER A 2 -1.63 7.37 -1.94
N ILE A 3 -2.29 7.17 -0.79
CA ILE A 3 -3.38 6.19 -0.61
C ILE A 3 -4.47 6.33 -1.70
N GLU A 4 -4.67 7.52 -2.25
CA GLU A 4 -5.65 7.78 -3.31
C GLU A 4 -5.29 7.08 -4.62
N HIS A 5 -4.01 6.96 -4.96
CA HIS A 5 -3.59 6.22 -6.15
C HIS A 5 -3.80 4.72 -5.99
N ILE A 6 -3.51 4.16 -4.81
CA ILE A 6 -3.79 2.76 -4.48
C ILE A 6 -5.29 2.47 -4.61
N ILE A 7 -6.14 3.34 -4.03
CA ILE A 7 -7.60 3.21 -4.11
C ILE A 7 -8.08 3.30 -5.56
N SER A 8 -7.54 4.23 -6.34
CA SER A 8 -7.88 4.36 -7.76
C SER A 8 -7.51 3.10 -8.55
N ALA A 9 -6.29 2.58 -8.38
CA ALA A 9 -5.83 1.39 -9.08
C ALA A 9 -6.68 0.15 -8.74
N LEU A 10 -7.04 -0.01 -7.46
CA LEU A 10 -7.95 -1.09 -7.04
C LEU A 10 -9.37 -0.91 -7.60
N THR A 11 -9.88 0.32 -7.64
CA THR A 11 -11.20 0.62 -8.22
C THR A 11 -11.25 0.28 -9.70
N ASP A 12 -10.21 0.64 -10.45
CA ASP A 12 -10.08 0.30 -11.86
C ASP A 12 -9.95 -1.21 -12.08
N ALA A 13 -9.17 -1.89 -11.23
CA ALA A 13 -9.04 -3.34 -11.27
C ALA A 13 -10.37 -4.06 -11.02
N PHE A 14 -11.14 -3.65 -10.01
CA PHE A 14 -12.46 -4.22 -9.75
C PHE A 14 -13.45 -3.93 -10.88
N SER A 15 -13.41 -2.73 -11.46
CA SER A 15 -14.25 -2.40 -12.62
C SER A 15 -13.97 -3.31 -13.83
N LEU A 16 -12.71 -3.69 -14.06
CA LEU A 16 -12.33 -4.65 -15.10
C LEU A 16 -12.83 -6.07 -14.79
N LEU A 17 -12.82 -6.47 -13.52
CA LEU A 17 -13.35 -7.76 -13.08
C LEU A 17 -14.87 -7.81 -13.21
N ASP A 18 -15.60 -6.77 -12.78
CA ASP A 18 -17.06 -6.66 -12.93
C ASP A 18 -17.48 -6.68 -14.40
N PHE A 19 -16.70 -6.03 -15.27
CA PHE A 19 -16.93 -6.13 -16.71
C PHE A 19 -16.66 -7.54 -17.25
N SER A 20 -15.68 -8.24 -16.69
CA SER A 20 -15.36 -9.62 -17.07
C SER A 20 -16.42 -10.61 -16.61
N GLU A 21 -17.03 -10.41 -15.44
CA GLU A 21 -18.17 -11.22 -14.98
C GLU A 21 -19.35 -11.09 -15.94
N ARG A 22 -19.70 -9.87 -16.35
CA ARG A 22 -20.73 -9.64 -17.37
C ARG A 22 -20.42 -10.32 -18.71
N LEU A 23 -19.16 -10.28 -19.14
CA LEU A 23 -18.73 -10.99 -20.35
C LEU A 23 -18.81 -12.52 -20.21
N LEU A 24 -18.65 -13.07 -19.00
CA LEU A 24 -18.82 -14.49 -18.73
C LEU A 24 -20.30 -14.88 -18.82
N ASP A 25 -21.20 -14.05 -18.31
CA ASP A 25 -22.65 -14.27 -18.44
C ASP A 25 -23.08 -14.33 -19.91
N GLU A 26 -22.46 -13.51 -20.78
CA GLU A 26 -22.71 -13.52 -22.22
C GLU A 26 -22.21 -14.81 -22.92
N VAL A 27 -21.30 -15.59 -22.32
CA VAL A 27 -20.74 -16.81 -22.94
C VAL A 27 -21.80 -17.89 -23.16
N GLU A 28 -22.75 -18.03 -22.24
CA GLU A 28 -23.76 -19.10 -22.29
C GLU A 28 -24.65 -18.98 -23.54
N ASP A 29 -25.00 -17.75 -23.92
CA ASP A 29 -25.87 -17.46 -25.06
C ASP A 29 -25.10 -17.03 -26.33
N ALA A 30 -23.77 -16.86 -26.25
CA ALA A 30 -22.97 -16.39 -27.36
C ALA A 30 -22.83 -17.45 -28.48
N PRO A 31 -22.95 -17.05 -29.76
CA PRO A 31 -22.64 -17.95 -30.86
C PRO A 31 -21.14 -18.34 -30.83
N LEU A 32 -20.82 -19.57 -31.23
CA LEU A 32 -19.45 -20.12 -31.24
C LEU A 32 -18.43 -19.22 -31.95
N SER A 33 -18.86 -18.45 -32.96
CA SER A 33 -18.02 -17.50 -33.68
C SER A 33 -17.56 -16.30 -32.85
N GLU A 34 -18.29 -15.94 -31.80
CA GLU A 34 -17.96 -14.81 -30.92
C GLU A 34 -17.15 -15.22 -29.69
N LEU A 35 -17.16 -16.50 -29.32
CA LEU A 35 -16.39 -17.01 -28.16
C LEU A 35 -14.91 -16.62 -28.19
N PRO A 36 -14.17 -16.68 -29.33
CA PRO A 36 -12.77 -16.25 -29.34
C PRO A 36 -12.59 -14.78 -28.98
N ARG A 37 -13.52 -13.90 -29.39
CA ARG A 37 -13.50 -12.47 -29.06
C ARG A 37 -13.73 -12.27 -27.57
N ILE A 38 -14.75 -12.92 -27.02
CA ILE A 38 -15.10 -12.84 -25.58
C ILE A 38 -13.94 -13.35 -24.73
N ILE A 39 -13.39 -14.53 -25.05
CA ILE A 39 -12.24 -15.11 -24.34
C ILE A 39 -11.02 -14.18 -24.39
N ASN A 40 -10.75 -13.54 -25.52
CA ASN A 40 -9.63 -12.60 -25.63
C ASN A 40 -9.84 -11.34 -24.78
N LEU A 41 -11.06 -10.82 -24.71
CA LEU A 41 -11.40 -9.69 -23.84
C LEU A 41 -11.26 -10.07 -22.36
N LEU A 42 -11.80 -11.22 -21.95
CA LEU A 42 -11.65 -11.75 -20.59
C LEU A 42 -10.18 -11.88 -20.19
N LYS A 43 -9.36 -12.50 -21.03
CA LYS A 43 -7.91 -12.64 -20.79
C LYS A 43 -7.21 -11.30 -20.65
N LYS A 44 -7.61 -10.31 -21.47
CA LYS A 44 -7.05 -8.96 -21.39
C LYS A 44 -7.44 -8.29 -20.07
N ASN A 45 -8.73 -8.26 -19.75
CA ASN A 45 -9.20 -7.62 -18.52
C ASN A 45 -8.56 -8.25 -17.27
N ILE A 46 -8.45 -9.58 -17.22
CA ILE A 46 -7.79 -10.28 -16.11
C ILE A 46 -6.31 -9.87 -16.01
N ARG A 47 -5.61 -9.74 -17.14
CA ARG A 47 -4.20 -9.32 -17.15
C ARG A 47 -4.05 -7.89 -16.65
N ASP A 48 -4.89 -6.99 -17.16
CA ASP A 48 -4.86 -5.57 -16.84
C ASP A 48 -5.22 -5.35 -15.35
N ALA A 49 -6.26 -6.03 -14.85
CA ALA A 49 -6.64 -6.02 -13.44
C ALA A 49 -5.52 -6.53 -12.53
N LYS A 50 -4.84 -7.62 -12.91
CA LYS A 50 -3.69 -8.14 -12.16
C LYS A 50 -2.52 -7.16 -12.12
N ALA A 51 -2.25 -6.46 -13.22
CA ALA A 51 -1.19 -5.44 -13.25
C ALA A 51 -1.51 -4.31 -12.27
N LEU A 52 -2.74 -3.79 -12.29
CA LEU A 52 -3.20 -2.76 -11.37
C LEU A 52 -3.12 -3.19 -9.90
N ILE A 53 -3.53 -4.43 -9.59
CA ILE A 53 -3.45 -4.98 -8.23
C ILE A 53 -2.00 -5.10 -7.78
N ASN A 54 -1.11 -5.64 -8.62
CA ASN A 54 0.31 -5.77 -8.28
C ASN A 54 0.98 -4.42 -8.02
N ASP A 55 0.65 -3.41 -8.84
CA ASP A 55 1.17 -2.06 -8.66
C ASP A 55 0.67 -1.44 -7.34
N ALA A 56 -0.62 -1.62 -7.03
CA ALA A 56 -1.22 -1.18 -5.77
C ALA A 56 -0.61 -1.89 -4.55
N GLU A 57 -0.35 -3.19 -4.63
CA GLU A 57 0.31 -3.96 -3.57
C GLU A 57 1.75 -3.49 -3.33
N ALA A 58 2.51 -3.23 -4.41
CA ALA A 58 3.87 -2.73 -4.32
C ALA A 58 3.92 -1.33 -3.68
N GLU A 59 2.98 -0.46 -4.04
CA GLU A 59 2.87 0.88 -3.44
C GLU A 59 2.48 0.81 -1.96
N LEU A 60 1.54 -0.08 -1.60
CA LEU A 60 1.15 -0.30 -0.21
C LEU A 60 2.31 -0.80 0.64
N ASP A 61 3.09 -1.76 0.13
CA ASP A 61 4.28 -2.29 0.81
C ASP A 61 5.35 -1.20 1.02
N ASP A 62 5.60 -0.35 0.02
CA ASP A 62 6.50 0.80 0.15
C ASP A 62 6.00 1.82 1.20
N MET A 63 4.69 2.11 1.21
CA MET A 63 4.08 2.99 2.21
C MET A 63 4.25 2.42 3.63
N VAL A 64 3.94 1.14 3.83
CA VAL A 64 4.07 0.47 5.13
C VAL A 64 5.52 0.49 5.61
N LYS A 65 6.49 0.17 4.73
CA LYS A 65 7.92 0.23 5.06
C LYS A 65 8.40 1.62 5.46
N LYS A 66 7.91 2.67 4.79
CA LYS A 66 8.23 4.06 5.14
C LYS A 66 7.68 4.46 6.50
N THR A 67 6.45 4.03 6.83
CA THR A 67 5.85 4.28 8.14
C THR A 67 6.66 3.62 9.25
N TYR A 68 6.97 2.32 9.12
CA TYR A 68 7.79 1.62 10.12
C TYR A 68 9.19 2.20 10.26
N ARG A 69 9.82 2.65 9.16
CA ARG A 69 11.13 3.31 9.23
C ARG A 69 11.06 4.62 10.03
N ARG A 70 10.04 5.44 9.78
CA ARG A 70 9.83 6.69 10.53
C ARG A 70 9.59 6.44 12.00
N GLU A 71 8.74 5.47 12.34
CA GLU A 71 8.49 5.10 13.74
C GLU A 71 9.76 4.64 14.45
N ALA A 72 10.62 3.87 13.76
CA ALA A 72 11.92 3.47 14.30
C ALA A 72 12.87 4.66 14.51
N GLU A 73 12.92 5.59 13.54
CA GLU A 73 13.71 6.83 13.65
C GLU A 73 13.22 7.69 14.83
N ASP A 74 11.91 7.87 14.97
CA ASP A 74 11.29 8.63 16.07
C ASP A 74 11.60 8.01 17.44
N LEU A 75 11.58 6.67 17.54
CA LEU A 75 11.96 5.96 18.78
C LEU A 75 13.44 6.19 19.13
N THR A 76 14.34 6.12 18.15
CA THR A 76 15.77 6.39 18.40
C THR A 76 16.00 7.84 18.85
N MET A 77 15.30 8.80 18.25
CA MET A 77 15.38 10.20 18.67
C MET A 77 14.85 10.41 20.10
N TYR A 78 13.80 9.70 20.49
CA TYR A 78 13.27 9.74 21.84
C TYR A 78 14.29 9.20 22.86
N ASP A 79 14.95 8.08 22.55
CA ASP A 79 16.00 7.50 23.41
C ASP A 79 17.19 8.45 23.58
N GLU A 80 17.65 9.08 22.50
CA GLU A 80 18.73 10.08 22.56
C GLU A 80 18.33 11.30 23.40
N TRP A 81 17.10 11.79 23.24
CA TRP A 81 16.57 12.89 24.03
C TRP A 81 16.45 12.53 25.52
N ALA A 82 15.98 11.32 25.82
CA ALA A 82 15.86 10.82 27.19
C ALA A 82 17.23 10.71 27.87
N ASN A 83 18.23 10.14 27.18
CA ASN A 83 19.60 10.03 27.68
C ASN A 83 20.20 11.42 27.97
N LYS A 84 20.02 12.38 27.05
CA LYS A 84 20.52 13.75 27.24
C LYS A 84 19.86 14.45 28.43
N ASN A 85 18.57 14.23 28.65
CA ASN A 85 17.87 14.76 29.82
C ASN A 85 18.34 14.10 31.12
N GLU A 86 18.63 12.80 31.12
CA GLU A 86 19.19 12.12 32.30
C GLU A 86 20.57 12.69 32.67
N GLU A 87 21.42 12.99 31.67
CA GLU A 87 22.70 13.66 31.89
C GLU A 87 22.53 15.07 32.47
N LEU A 88 21.63 15.88 31.91
CA LEU A 88 21.33 17.23 32.43
C LEU A 88 20.81 17.18 33.87
N LEU A 89 19.94 16.23 34.20
CA LEU A 89 19.45 16.02 35.57
C LEU A 89 20.59 15.66 36.54
N LYS A 90 21.55 14.82 36.11
CA LYS A 90 22.75 14.50 36.90
C LYS A 90 23.62 15.73 37.13
N GLU A 91 23.80 16.58 36.12
CA GLU A 91 24.56 17.84 36.25
C GLU A 91 23.90 18.82 37.22
N ILE A 92 22.59 19.05 37.09
CA ILE A 92 21.82 19.90 38.00
C ILE A 92 21.94 19.39 39.45
N SER A 93 21.85 18.07 39.65
CA SER A 93 22.00 17.45 40.98
C SER A 93 23.39 17.71 41.59
N LYS A 94 24.46 17.66 40.78
CA LYS A 94 25.83 17.98 41.23
C LYS A 94 25.97 19.44 41.67
N ILE A 95 25.39 20.37 40.90
CA ILE A 95 25.39 21.80 41.24
C ILE A 95 24.66 22.03 42.57
N ASN A 96 23.46 21.47 42.73
CA ASN A 96 22.67 21.63 43.96
C ASN A 96 23.34 21.07 45.21
N LYS A 97 24.15 20.00 45.10
CA LYS A 97 24.90 19.44 46.23
C LYS A 97 26.15 20.22 46.61
N SER A 98 26.58 21.14 45.75
CA SER A 98 27.78 21.96 45.94
C SER A 98 27.46 23.37 46.44
N LEU A 99 26.17 23.69 46.59
CA LEU A 99 25.60 24.88 47.21
C LEU A 99 25.22 24.58 48.66
#